data_AF-A0A928VV07-F1
#
_entry.id   AF-A0A928VV07-F1
#
_cell.length_a   1.000
_cell.length_b   1.000
_cell.length_c   1.000
_cell.angle_alpha   90.00
_cell.angle_beta   90.00
_cell.angle_gamma   90.00
#
_symmetry.space_group_name_H-M   'P 1'
#
loop_
_entity.id
_entity.type
_entity.pdbx_description
1 polymer ?
#
loop_
_entity_poly.entity_id
_entity_poly.type
_entity_poly.pdbx_seq_one_letter_code
_entity_poly.pdbx_strand_id
1 'polypeptide(L)'
;MRVKFLAGLGLASALTLNAALPAIAMSPMSKTVVPMVLPMNINTAEGEWEMYVPDRNPSRALYGGRLKAMDVYVAKMYEVSHHMCSTGRQSPQLSWRFRAAQGPGKSFRITCKAAGQVARAYGLGDREATPIYFSYEEAGGERKTVNIPILKISSGQKLTDWVAFTANLRNANNR
;
A
#
# COMPACT_ATOMS: atom_id res chain seq x y z
N MET A 1 84.87 38.06 -15.70
CA MET A 1 84.19 36.81 -16.07
C MET A 1 83.42 36.31 -14.85
N ARG A 2 82.08 36.18 -14.96
CA ARG A 2 81.13 35.40 -14.13
C ARG A 2 81.17 35.61 -12.57
N VAL A 3 80.19 36.31 -11.95
CA VAL A 3 78.86 35.80 -11.46
C VAL A 3 79.08 34.84 -10.25
N LYS A 4 78.52 34.91 -9.03
CA LYS A 4 77.25 35.37 -8.40
C LYS A 4 77.46 35.36 -6.85
N PHE A 5 76.86 36.28 -6.06
CA PHE A 5 75.65 36.12 -5.18
C PHE A 5 75.66 34.92 -4.20
N LEU A 6 75.07 34.91 -3.00
CA LEU A 6 74.55 35.83 -1.95
C LEU A 6 73.82 34.88 -0.96
N ALA A 7 73.81 35.20 0.35
CA ALA A 7 72.75 34.94 1.36
C ALA A 7 71.96 33.60 1.30
N GLY A 8 71.90 32.79 2.35
CA GLY A 8 71.29 33.14 3.63
C GLY A 8 69.76 33.00 3.54
N LEU A 9 69.16 32.08 4.30
CA LEU A 9 67.98 32.28 5.15
C LEU A 9 67.45 30.94 5.69
N GLY A 10 67.05 30.97 6.96
CA GLY A 10 66.50 29.84 7.68
C GLY A 10 65.13 29.39 7.16
N LEU A 11 64.90 28.08 7.24
CA LEU A 11 63.61 27.44 7.02
C LEU A 11 62.76 27.61 8.29
N ALA A 12 61.79 28.52 8.25
CA ALA A 12 60.64 28.49 9.13
C ALA A 12 59.57 27.59 8.49
N SER A 13 59.32 26.43 9.08
CA SER A 13 58.21 25.55 8.69
C SER A 13 56.89 26.13 9.19
N ALA A 14 56.05 26.61 8.26
CA ALA A 14 54.66 26.93 8.53
C ALA A 14 53.82 25.64 8.47
N LEU A 15 53.25 25.22 9.60
CA LEU A 15 52.16 24.24 9.63
C LEU A 15 50.87 24.93 9.20
N THR A 16 50.30 24.53 8.05
CA THR A 16 48.94 24.87 7.67
C THR A 16 47.97 23.87 8.28
N LEU A 17 47.10 24.34 9.18
CA LEU A 17 46.02 23.56 9.77
C LEU A 17 44.82 23.56 8.80
N ASN A 18 44.70 22.55 7.94
CA ASN A 18 43.49 22.35 7.15
C ASN A 18 42.37 21.79 8.05
N ALA A 19 41.49 22.67 8.53
CA ALA A 19 40.24 22.26 9.17
C ALA A 19 39.25 21.80 8.09
N ALA A 20 39.22 20.50 7.80
CA ALA A 20 38.16 19.89 7.02
C ALA A 20 36.90 19.78 7.90
N LEU A 21 35.85 20.54 7.54
CA LEU A 21 34.52 20.38 8.12
C LEU A 21 33.98 18.98 7.80
N PRO A 22 33.32 18.29 8.75
CA PRO A 22 32.71 17.00 8.46
C PRO A 22 31.51 17.22 7.52
N ALA A 23 31.56 16.61 6.35
CA ALA A 23 30.39 16.49 5.47
C ALA A 23 29.31 15.68 6.22
N ILE A 24 28.20 16.34 6.55
CA ILE A 24 27.02 15.68 7.11
C ILE A 24 26.49 14.76 6.01
N ALA A 25 26.76 13.47 6.14
CA ALA A 25 26.17 12.45 5.28
C ALA A 25 24.66 12.46 5.48
N MET A 26 23.93 13.06 4.53
CA MET A 26 22.48 12.93 4.44
C MET A 26 22.19 11.44 4.20
N SER A 27 21.73 10.77 5.25
CA SER A 27 21.30 9.37 5.15
C SER A 27 20.18 9.29 4.10
N PRO A 28 20.22 8.31 3.16
CA PRO A 28 19.12 8.12 2.23
C PRO A 28 17.85 7.88 3.04
N MET A 29 16.83 8.71 2.81
CA MET A 29 15.50 8.55 3.39
C MET A 29 15.01 7.16 3.00
N SER A 30 15.07 6.22 3.95
CA SER A 30 14.56 4.87 3.73
C SER A 30 13.09 5.01 3.39
N LYS A 31 12.71 4.58 2.18
CA LYS A 31 11.35 4.65 1.67
C LYS A 31 10.53 3.59 2.41
N THR A 32 10.19 3.86 3.67
CA THR A 32 9.42 2.95 4.51
C THR A 32 8.08 2.74 3.82
N VAL A 33 7.93 1.59 3.18
CA VAL A 33 6.64 1.12 2.68
C VAL A 33 5.84 0.73 3.91
N VAL A 34 5.07 1.68 4.43
CA VAL A 34 4.18 1.41 5.55
C VAL A 34 3.12 0.43 5.07
N PRO A 35 3.00 -0.77 5.69
CA PRO A 35 2.02 -1.77 5.28
C PRO A 35 0.60 -1.18 5.34
N MET A 36 -0.17 -1.35 4.27
CA MET A 36 -1.56 -0.91 4.17
C MET A 36 -2.52 -1.84 4.89
N VAL A 37 -2.23 -2.16 6.16
CA VAL A 37 -3.00 -3.07 6.99
C VAL A 37 -3.91 -2.26 7.90
N LEU A 38 -5.22 -2.31 7.64
CA LEU A 38 -6.23 -1.75 8.52
C LEU A 38 -7.03 -2.88 9.17
N PRO A 39 -7.52 -2.71 10.42
CA PRO A 39 -8.40 -3.69 11.03
C PRO A 39 -9.65 -3.92 10.18
N MET A 40 -9.95 -5.19 9.92
CA MET A 40 -11.14 -5.64 9.20
C MET A 40 -11.41 -7.12 9.49
N ASN A 41 -12.66 -7.53 9.29
CA ASN A 41 -13.08 -8.93 9.27
C ASN A 41 -13.65 -9.21 7.89
N ILE A 42 -13.16 -10.28 7.25
CA ILE A 42 -13.66 -10.74 5.96
C ILE A 42 -14.37 -12.06 6.17
N ASN A 43 -15.59 -12.16 5.65
CA ASN A 43 -16.33 -13.41 5.60
C ASN A 43 -16.89 -13.65 4.20
N THR A 44 -17.24 -14.90 3.91
CA THR A 44 -17.95 -15.26 2.68
C THR A 44 -18.92 -16.40 2.94
N ALA A 45 -20.09 -16.33 2.31
CA ALA A 45 -21.14 -17.34 2.32
C ALA A 45 -21.82 -17.33 0.94
N GLU A 46 -22.08 -18.51 0.36
CA GLU A 46 -22.83 -18.65 -0.91
C GLU A 46 -22.33 -17.75 -2.07
N GLY A 47 -21.03 -17.45 -2.11
CA GLY A 47 -20.44 -16.58 -3.15
C GLY A 47 -20.62 -15.07 -2.92
N GLU A 48 -21.31 -14.67 -1.85
CA GLU A 48 -21.31 -13.30 -1.34
C GLU A 48 -20.12 -13.11 -0.38
N TRP A 49 -19.48 -11.96 -0.46
CA TRP A 49 -18.33 -11.57 0.35
C TRP A 49 -18.72 -10.39 1.22
N GLU A 50 -18.32 -10.40 2.48
CA GLU A 50 -18.54 -9.27 3.37
C GLU A 50 -17.23 -8.82 3.99
N MET A 51 -17.05 -7.51 4.05
CA MET A 51 -15.98 -6.87 4.79
C MET A 51 -16.60 -5.97 5.86
N TYR A 52 -16.43 -6.36 7.11
CA TYR A 52 -16.76 -5.54 8.26
C TYR A 52 -15.52 -4.82 8.76
N VAL A 53 -15.59 -3.51 8.92
CA VAL A 53 -14.51 -2.69 9.47
C VAL A 53 -14.97 -2.00 10.75
N PRO A 54 -14.18 -2.05 11.84
CA PRO A 54 -14.52 -1.38 13.08
C PRO A 54 -14.35 0.15 12.99
N ASP A 55 -13.78 0.65 11.89
CA ASP A 55 -13.59 2.07 11.62
C ASP A 55 -14.96 2.78 11.52
N ARG A 56 -15.13 3.84 12.31
CA ARG A 56 -16.34 4.67 12.30
C ARG A 56 -16.30 5.76 11.24
N ASN A 57 -15.11 6.08 10.72
CA ASN A 57 -14.91 7.11 9.71
C ASN A 57 -14.00 6.61 8.58
N PRO A 58 -14.54 5.83 7.62
CA PRO A 58 -13.77 5.36 6.46
C PRO A 58 -13.31 6.52 5.55
N SER A 59 -13.75 7.76 5.78
CA SER A 59 -13.28 8.94 5.05
C SER A 59 -12.05 9.61 5.68
N ARG A 60 -11.60 9.15 6.86
CA ARG A 60 -10.43 9.73 7.52
C ARG A 60 -9.17 9.59 6.67
N ALA A 61 -8.35 10.63 6.72
CA ALA A 61 -7.06 10.67 6.06
C ALA A 61 -6.08 9.66 6.67
N LEU A 62 -5.26 9.07 5.80
CA LEU A 62 -4.14 8.18 6.07
C LEU A 62 -2.94 8.62 5.23
N TYR A 63 -1.74 8.17 5.62
CA TYR A 63 -0.50 8.38 4.85
C TYR A 63 -0.25 9.86 4.50
N GLY A 64 -0.30 10.73 5.50
CA GLY A 64 -0.11 12.18 5.30
C GLY A 64 -1.21 12.85 4.47
N GLY A 65 -2.43 12.29 4.48
CA GLY A 65 -3.58 12.85 3.77
C GLY A 65 -3.77 12.34 2.34
N ARG A 66 -2.91 11.43 1.88
CA ARG A 66 -2.91 10.96 0.49
C ARG A 66 -3.93 9.87 0.21
N LEU A 67 -4.35 9.12 1.23
CA LEU A 67 -5.40 8.10 1.11
C LEU A 67 -6.48 8.35 2.15
N LYS A 68 -7.70 7.92 1.84
CA LYS A 68 -8.74 7.67 2.84
C LYS A 68 -8.67 6.21 3.28
N ALA A 69 -9.13 5.90 4.49
CA ALA A 69 -9.25 4.51 4.94
C ALA A 69 -10.06 3.64 3.95
N MET A 70 -11.10 4.20 3.34
CA MET A 70 -11.88 3.54 2.29
C MET A 70 -11.04 3.10 1.09
N ASP A 71 -10.04 3.89 0.69
CA ASP A 71 -9.20 3.56 -0.47
C ASP A 71 -8.36 2.30 -0.20
N VAL A 72 -7.96 2.10 1.06
CA VAL A 72 -7.23 0.91 1.51
C VAL A 72 -8.15 -0.31 1.60
N TYR A 73 -9.37 -0.15 2.11
CA TYR A 73 -10.33 -1.25 2.17
C TYR A 73 -10.74 -1.74 0.78
N VAL A 74 -10.97 -0.81 -0.16
CA VAL A 74 -11.23 -1.17 -1.57
C VAL A 74 -10.03 -1.90 -2.16
N ALA A 75 -8.79 -1.50 -1.85
CA ALA A 75 -7.59 -2.20 -2.32
C ALA A 75 -7.61 -3.65 -1.85
N LYS A 76 -7.91 -3.91 -0.57
CA LYS A 76 -8.02 -5.26 -0.03
C LYS A 76 -9.10 -6.10 -0.74
N MET A 77 -10.26 -5.52 -1.06
CA MET A 77 -11.29 -6.24 -1.83
C MET A 77 -10.78 -6.66 -3.21
N TYR A 78 -10.04 -5.80 -3.90
CA TYR A 78 -9.42 -6.12 -5.20
C TYR A 78 -8.32 -7.18 -5.07
N GLU A 79 -7.49 -7.11 -4.03
CA GLU A 79 -6.44 -8.08 -3.72
C GLU A 79 -7.01 -9.48 -3.48
N VAL A 80 -8.02 -9.58 -2.60
CA VAL A 80 -8.71 -10.85 -2.31
C VAL A 80 -9.43 -11.36 -3.56
N SER A 81 -10.14 -10.49 -4.28
CA SER A 81 -10.82 -10.88 -5.53
C SER A 81 -9.86 -11.43 -6.56
N HIS A 82 -8.71 -10.77 -6.75
CA HIS A 82 -7.68 -11.24 -7.68
C HIS A 82 -7.15 -12.61 -7.26
N HIS A 83 -6.82 -12.76 -5.98
CA HIS A 83 -6.32 -14.04 -5.45
C HIS A 83 -7.32 -15.17 -5.67
N MET A 84 -8.58 -14.99 -5.26
CA MET A 84 -9.61 -16.02 -5.37
C MET A 84 -9.86 -16.42 -6.83
N CYS A 85 -9.97 -15.44 -7.72
CA CYS A 85 -10.10 -15.68 -9.16
C CYS A 85 -8.88 -16.43 -9.75
N SER A 86 -7.66 -16.07 -9.33
CA SER A 86 -6.44 -16.72 -9.84
C SER A 86 -6.30 -18.18 -9.44
N THR A 87 -6.89 -18.57 -8.30
CA THR A 87 -6.88 -19.96 -7.82
C THR A 87 -7.98 -20.83 -8.42
N GLY A 88 -8.84 -20.27 -9.28
CA GLY A 88 -10.02 -20.97 -9.82
C GLY A 88 -11.16 -21.17 -8.81
N ARG A 89 -11.01 -20.67 -7.58
CA ARG A 89 -12.02 -20.80 -6.52
C ARG A 89 -13.24 -19.90 -6.70
N GLN A 90 -13.15 -18.91 -7.58
CA GLN A 90 -14.26 -18.00 -7.88
C GLN A 90 -14.26 -17.61 -9.36
N SER A 91 -15.44 -17.61 -9.97
CA SER A 91 -15.67 -17.12 -11.33
C SER A 91 -17.17 -16.84 -11.53
N PRO A 92 -17.58 -15.79 -12.27
CA PRO A 92 -16.76 -14.80 -12.96
C PRO A 92 -16.50 -13.52 -12.13
N GLN A 93 -17.08 -13.41 -10.94
CA GLN A 93 -17.04 -12.19 -10.11
C GLN A 93 -17.20 -12.49 -8.61
N LEU A 94 -16.88 -11.50 -7.78
CA LEU A 94 -17.20 -11.44 -6.36
C LEU A 94 -18.16 -10.28 -6.10
N SER A 95 -19.25 -10.57 -5.40
CA SER A 95 -20.14 -9.56 -4.82
C SER A 95 -19.67 -9.25 -3.41
N TRP A 96 -19.32 -7.99 -3.14
CA TRP A 96 -18.84 -7.53 -1.85
C TRP A 96 -19.88 -6.65 -1.17
N ARG A 97 -20.12 -6.89 0.12
CA ARG A 97 -20.82 -6.00 1.04
C ARG A 97 -19.81 -5.41 2.01
N PHE A 98 -19.61 -4.11 1.94
CA PHE A 98 -18.77 -3.36 2.87
C PHE A 98 -19.64 -2.77 3.98
N ARG A 99 -19.26 -2.99 5.23
CA ARG A 99 -19.90 -2.39 6.40
C ARG A 99 -18.87 -1.75 7.31
N ALA A 100 -18.98 -0.44 7.49
CA ALA A 100 -18.30 0.26 8.57
C ALA A 100 -19.07 0.10 9.89
N ALA A 101 -18.44 0.40 11.02
CA ALA A 101 -19.09 0.35 12.33
C ALA A 101 -20.32 1.29 12.42
N GLN A 102 -20.37 2.32 11.58
CA GLN A 102 -21.51 3.22 11.45
C GLN A 102 -21.79 3.55 9.98
N GLY A 103 -23.06 3.84 9.68
CA GLY A 103 -23.53 4.20 8.36
C GLY A 103 -24.05 3.02 7.52
N PRO A 104 -24.65 3.31 6.36
CA PRO A 104 -25.19 2.28 5.49
C PRO A 104 -24.06 1.44 4.88
N GLY A 105 -24.34 0.15 4.68
CA GLY A 105 -23.45 -0.74 3.93
C GLY A 105 -23.32 -0.28 2.47
N LYS A 106 -22.19 -0.61 1.84
CA LYS A 106 -21.94 -0.34 0.42
C LYS A 106 -21.69 -1.64 -0.31
N SER A 107 -22.31 -1.80 -1.48
CA SER A 107 -22.09 -2.96 -2.33
C SER A 107 -21.04 -2.66 -3.41
N PHE A 108 -20.20 -3.64 -3.71
CA PHE A 108 -19.24 -3.58 -4.81
C PHE A 108 -19.29 -4.88 -5.60
N ARG A 109 -19.22 -4.78 -6.92
CA ARG A 109 -19.11 -5.95 -7.80
C ARG A 109 -17.74 -5.92 -8.46
N ILE A 110 -16.90 -6.89 -8.13
CA ILE A 110 -15.54 -6.98 -8.67
C ILE A 110 -15.46 -8.22 -9.54
N THR A 111 -15.39 -8.02 -10.86
CA THR A 111 -15.19 -9.13 -11.79
C THR A 111 -13.76 -9.64 -11.72
N CYS A 112 -13.55 -10.93 -12.01
CA CYS A 112 -12.21 -11.50 -12.10
C CYS A 112 -11.34 -10.78 -13.14
N LYS A 113 -11.96 -10.32 -14.24
CA LYS A 113 -11.30 -9.50 -15.26
C LYS A 113 -10.82 -8.16 -14.67
N ALA A 114 -11.68 -7.44 -13.96
CA ALA A 114 -11.33 -6.17 -13.33
C ALA A 114 -10.23 -6.35 -12.27
N ALA A 115 -10.35 -7.38 -11.42
CA ALA A 115 -9.34 -7.70 -10.42
C ALA A 115 -7.97 -8.00 -11.05
N GLY A 116 -7.94 -8.81 -12.12
CA GLY A 116 -6.73 -9.09 -12.88
C GLY A 116 -6.14 -7.85 -13.56
N GLN A 117 -6.97 -6.92 -14.06
CA GLN A 117 -6.49 -5.67 -14.66
C GLN A 117 -5.85 -4.75 -13.61
N VAL A 118 -6.47 -4.59 -12.44
CA VAL A 118 -5.90 -3.81 -11.33
C VAL A 118 -4.57 -4.43 -10.87
N ALA A 119 -4.52 -5.74 -10.66
CA ALA A 119 -3.28 -6.41 -10.27
C ALA A 119 -2.14 -6.20 -11.29
N ARG A 120 -2.44 -6.21 -12.60
CA ARG A 120 -1.44 -5.91 -13.65
C ARG A 120 -1.00 -4.45 -13.66
N ALA A 121 -1.93 -3.50 -13.54
CA ALA A 121 -1.62 -2.07 -13.62
C ALA A 121 -0.76 -1.60 -12.42
N TYR A 122 -1.13 -2.03 -11.22
CA TYR A 122 -0.45 -1.59 -10.00
C TYR A 122 0.73 -2.50 -9.64
N GLY A 123 0.70 -3.76 -10.06
CA GLY A 123 1.66 -4.77 -9.67
C GLY A 123 1.40 -5.30 -8.26
N LEU A 124 1.89 -6.51 -8.02
CA LEU A 124 1.77 -7.19 -6.73
C LEU A 124 3.09 -7.14 -5.97
N GLY A 125 2.99 -6.95 -4.66
CA GLY A 125 4.10 -6.99 -3.70
C GLY A 125 4.06 -8.23 -2.83
N ASP A 126 4.56 -8.06 -1.61
CA ASP A 126 4.62 -9.12 -0.61
C ASP A 126 3.21 -9.61 -0.25
N ARG A 127 3.15 -10.79 0.34
CA ARG A 127 1.89 -11.40 0.77
C ARG A 127 1.57 -11.01 2.20
N GLU A 128 0.33 -10.62 2.42
CA GLU A 128 -0.24 -10.35 3.73
C GLU A 128 -1.12 -11.51 4.18
N ALA A 129 -0.88 -11.99 5.41
CA ALA A 129 -1.70 -13.01 6.04
C ALA A 129 -3.08 -12.44 6.36
N THR A 130 -4.09 -12.82 5.58
CA THR A 130 -5.45 -12.30 5.68
C THR A 130 -6.38 -13.38 6.25
N PRO A 131 -6.93 -13.19 7.46
CA PRO A 131 -7.93 -14.12 8.01
C PRO A 131 -9.28 -13.93 7.28
N ILE A 132 -9.84 -15.04 6.80
CA ILE A 132 -11.13 -15.09 6.11
C ILE A 132 -11.98 -16.18 6.77
N TYR A 133 -13.21 -15.84 7.13
CA TYR A 133 -14.19 -16.81 7.60
C TYR A 133 -15.01 -17.33 6.41
N PHE A 134 -14.90 -18.62 6.11
CA PHE A 134 -15.66 -19.30 5.09
C PHE A 134 -16.86 -19.97 5.76
N SER A 135 -18.05 -19.44 5.52
CA SER A 135 -19.31 -20.00 6.00
C SER A 135 -19.83 -21.06 5.03
N TYR A 136 -20.31 -22.16 5.58
CA TYR A 136 -20.95 -23.28 4.89
C TYR A 136 -22.41 -23.41 5.35
N GLU A 137 -23.11 -22.27 5.46
CA GLU A 137 -24.51 -22.20 5.88
C GLU A 137 -24.76 -22.94 7.22
N GLU A 138 -25.70 -23.89 7.24
CA GLU A 138 -26.10 -24.68 8.41
C GLU A 138 -24.99 -25.61 8.92
N ALA A 139 -23.98 -25.91 8.09
CA ALA A 139 -22.81 -26.69 8.51
C ALA A 139 -21.78 -25.87 9.30
N GLY A 140 -22.07 -24.59 9.58
CA GLY A 140 -21.20 -23.69 10.30
C GLY A 140 -20.18 -23.02 9.38
N GLY A 141 -18.92 -22.97 9.78
CA GLY A 141 -17.86 -22.37 8.97
C GLY A 141 -16.50 -22.49 9.61
N GLU A 142 -15.47 -22.09 8.87
CA GLU A 142 -14.09 -22.15 9.32
C GLU A 142 -13.34 -20.84 9.07
N ARG A 143 -12.44 -20.49 9.98
CA ARG A 143 -11.51 -19.37 9.79
C ARG A 143 -10.21 -19.89 9.19
N LYS A 144 -9.86 -19.41 8.00
CA LYS A 144 -8.60 -19.72 7.31
C LYS A 144 -7.78 -18.45 7.12
N THR A 145 -6.48 -18.54 7.36
CA THR A 145 -5.53 -17.48 7.03
C THR A 145 -5.00 -17.71 5.62
N VAL A 146 -5.24 -16.75 4.73
CA VAL A 146 -4.83 -16.81 3.32
C VAL A 146 -3.75 -15.77 3.06
N ASN A 147 -2.67 -16.16 2.39
CA ASN A 147 -1.56 -15.26 2.07
C ASN A 147 -1.85 -14.50 0.77
N ILE A 148 -2.47 -13.32 0.90
CA ILE A 148 -2.97 -12.51 -0.21
C ILE A 148 -1.87 -11.53 -0.66
N PRO A 149 -1.48 -11.50 -1.95
CA PRO A 149 -0.53 -10.52 -2.45
C PRO A 149 -1.11 -9.10 -2.39
N ILE A 150 -0.32 -8.13 -1.95
CA ILE A 150 -0.77 -6.72 -1.80
C ILE A 150 -0.49 -5.88 -3.04
N LEU A 151 -1.33 -4.88 -3.31
CA LEU A 151 -1.13 -3.94 -4.41
C LEU A 151 0.01 -2.95 -4.09
N LYS A 152 0.87 -2.69 -5.07
CA LYS A 152 1.96 -1.70 -4.97
C LYS A 152 1.44 -0.27 -5.24
N ILE A 153 0.60 0.24 -4.34
CA ILE A 153 -0.03 1.58 -4.42
C ILE A 153 0.68 2.66 -3.60
N SER A 154 1.76 2.37 -2.88
CA SER A 154 2.28 3.21 -1.79
C SER A 154 2.95 4.55 -2.17
N SER A 155 3.25 4.84 -3.44
CA SER A 155 3.87 6.13 -3.82
C SER A 155 3.76 6.48 -5.31
N GLY A 156 4.10 7.73 -5.63
CA GLY A 156 4.18 8.24 -7.01
C GLY A 156 2.83 8.30 -7.74
N GLN A 157 2.87 8.18 -9.06
CA GLN A 157 1.71 8.26 -9.94
C GLN A 157 0.64 7.20 -9.62
N LYS A 158 1.07 5.97 -9.29
CA LYS A 158 0.17 4.87 -8.91
C LYS A 158 -0.72 5.25 -7.72
N LEU A 159 -0.19 5.96 -6.73
CA LEU A 159 -1.04 6.40 -5.61
C LEU A 159 -2.12 7.38 -6.08
N THR A 160 -1.75 8.35 -6.90
CA THR A 160 -2.68 9.35 -7.45
C THR A 160 -3.77 8.70 -8.30
N ASP A 161 -3.38 7.77 -9.18
CA ASP A 161 -4.31 7.03 -10.03
C ASP A 161 -5.28 6.18 -9.20
N TRP A 162 -4.78 5.56 -8.13
CA TRP A 162 -5.60 4.76 -7.23
C TRP A 162 -6.67 5.60 -6.53
N VAL A 163 -6.30 6.78 -6.01
CA VAL A 163 -7.26 7.71 -5.38
C VAL A 163 -8.33 8.16 -6.35
N ALA A 164 -7.96 8.49 -7.59
CA ALA A 164 -8.92 8.87 -8.62
C ALA A 164 -9.87 7.70 -8.97
N PHE A 165 -9.32 6.50 -9.10
CA PHE A 165 -10.07 5.28 -9.38
C PHE A 165 -11.10 4.97 -8.28
N THR A 166 -10.70 4.97 -7.01
CA THR A 166 -11.60 4.66 -5.88
C THR A 166 -12.64 5.75 -5.67
N ALA A 167 -12.31 7.02 -5.94
CA ALA A 167 -13.28 8.12 -5.93
C ALA A 167 -14.38 7.90 -6.98
N ASN A 168 -14.01 7.51 -8.21
CA ASN A 168 -14.97 7.23 -9.28
C ASN A 168 -15.86 6.03 -8.95
N LEU A 169 -15.29 4.93 -8.43
CA LEU A 169 -16.06 3.76 -7.99
C LEU A 169 -17.10 4.13 -6.93
N ARG A 170 -16.72 4.94 -5.93
CA ARG A 170 -17.64 5.38 -4.87
C ARG A 170 -18.78 6.22 -5.40
N ASN A 171 -18.50 7.09 -6.37
CA ASN A 171 -19.52 7.96 -6.96
C ASN A 171 -20.49 7.17 -7.86
N ALA A 172 -20.00 6.15 -8.57
CA ALA A 172 -20.83 5.27 -9.39
C ALA A 172 -21.80 4.43 -8.54
N ASN A 173 -21.40 4.01 -7.33
CA ASN A 173 -22.24 3.20 -6.43
C ASN A 173 -23.20 4.03 -5.55
N ASN A 174 -23.24 5.35 -5.69
CA ASN A 174 -24.21 6.23 -5.01
C ASN A 174 -25.30 6.77 -5.97
N ARG A 175 -25.36 6.26 -7.20
CA ARG A 175 -26.42 6.52 -8.19
C ARG A 175 -27.27 5.27 -8.34
#